data_AF-A0A937TGV5-F1
#
_entry.id   AF-A0A937TGV5-F1
#
_cell.length_a   1.000
_cell.length_b   1.000
_cell.length_c   1.000
_cell.angle_alpha   90.00
_cell.angle_beta   90.00
_cell.angle_gamma   90.00
#
_symmetry.space_group_name_H-M   'P 1'
#
loop_
_entity.id
_entity.type
_entity.pdbx_description
1 polymer ?
#
loop_
_entity_poly.entity_id
_entity_poly.type
_entity_poly.pdbx_seq_one_letter_code
_entity_poly.pdbx_strand_id
1 'polypeptide(L)'
;MKITEKNIVKAEIPLNRIEALTDGIFAIAMTLLVLGIDLPEKNQSLSGLALHEVLLKQINQFLTFVLSFIILASFWIMGHQQNVHFKRTDKLHLWINILILLFVCLVPYSSSLVNDFSSDWMANLFFNSNMFTVALLYRFNWIYAIKNNRLVDKDADSSEFITGSRISMAFLIISVLAVVLSVIIPYYSSLPYLLLIVILNRKRFSGKIKKTRVI
;
A
#
# COMPACT_ATOMS: atom_id res chain seq x y z
N MET A 1 32.54 -8.84 -46.10
CA MET A 1 31.39 -8.02 -45.62
C MET A 1 30.94 -8.59 -44.27
N LYS A 2 31.55 -8.11 -43.18
CA LYS A 2 31.21 -8.51 -41.81
C LYS A 2 30.03 -7.66 -41.37
N ILE A 3 28.85 -8.27 -41.23
CA ILE A 3 27.72 -7.66 -40.53
C ILE A 3 28.07 -7.79 -39.05
N THR A 4 28.74 -6.77 -38.51
CA THR A 4 29.09 -6.68 -37.10
C THR A 4 27.79 -6.60 -36.31
N GLU A 5 27.69 -7.51 -35.34
CA GLU A 5 26.67 -7.65 -34.32
C GLU A 5 26.00 -6.32 -33.98
N LYS A 6 24.73 -6.22 -34.40
CA LYS A 6 23.82 -5.21 -33.91
C LYS A 6 23.75 -5.42 -32.40
N ASN A 7 24.45 -4.58 -31.64
CA ASN A 7 24.22 -4.38 -30.22
C ASN A 7 22.73 -4.11 -30.05
N ILE A 8 21.96 -5.17 -29.79
CA ILE A 8 20.62 -5.06 -29.26
C ILE A 8 20.86 -4.52 -27.85
N VAL A 9 20.93 -3.20 -27.73
CA VAL A 9 20.65 -2.53 -26.46
C VAL A 9 19.32 -3.11 -26.04
N LYS A 10 19.33 -4.09 -25.13
CA LYS A 10 18.11 -4.52 -24.45
C LYS A 10 17.57 -3.23 -23.88
N ALA A 11 16.51 -2.72 -24.46
CA ALA A 11 15.80 -1.57 -23.93
C ALA A 11 15.20 -2.04 -22.59
N GLU A 12 16.02 -1.98 -21.54
CA GLU A 12 15.56 -2.21 -20.19
C GLU A 12 14.59 -1.07 -19.88
N ILE A 13 13.37 -1.42 -19.50
CA ILE A 13 12.38 -0.43 -19.10
C ILE A 13 12.98 0.36 -17.94
N PRO A 14 13.08 1.69 -18.05
CA PRO A 14 13.74 2.46 -17.00
C PRO A 14 12.85 2.44 -15.74
N LEU A 15 13.49 2.30 -14.57
CA LEU A 15 12.81 2.11 -13.28
C LEU A 15 11.77 3.21 -13.00
N ASN A 16 12.08 4.45 -13.39
CA ASN A 16 11.20 5.61 -13.25
C ASN A 16 9.83 5.46 -13.95
N ARG A 17 9.72 4.64 -15.01
CA ARG A 17 8.44 4.39 -15.68
C ARG A 17 7.55 3.48 -14.85
N ILE A 18 8.14 2.53 -14.12
CA ILE A 18 7.44 1.63 -13.19
C ILE A 18 6.95 2.41 -11.98
N GLU A 19 7.80 3.31 -11.46
CA GLU A 19 7.45 4.21 -10.36
C GLU A 19 6.31 5.15 -10.76
N ALA A 20 6.39 5.79 -11.93
CA ALA A 20 5.34 6.68 -12.42
C ALA A 20 4.00 5.95 -12.61
N LEU A 21 4.01 4.71 -13.12
CA LEU A 21 2.81 3.88 -13.23
C LEU A 21 2.25 3.53 -11.85
N THR A 22 3.12 3.17 -10.90
CA THR A 22 2.75 2.85 -9.53
C THR A 22 2.08 4.05 -8.87
N ASP A 23 2.70 5.23 -8.94
CA ASP A 23 2.17 6.47 -8.37
C ASP A 23 0.81 6.83 -8.97
N GLY A 24 0.66 6.72 -10.29
CA GLY A 24 -0.60 6.97 -10.98
C GLY A 24 -1.74 6.06 -10.52
N ILE A 25 -1.48 4.76 -10.38
CA ILE A 25 -2.50 3.79 -9.96
C ILE A 25 -2.85 3.96 -8.48
N PHE A 26 -1.87 4.18 -7.60
CA PHE A 26 -2.14 4.47 -6.19
C PHE A 26 -2.96 5.75 -6.03
N ALA A 27 -2.64 6.82 -6.78
CA ALA A 27 -3.40 8.06 -6.77
C ALA A 27 -4.86 7.85 -7.19
N ILE A 28 -5.10 7.11 -8.27
CA ILE A 28 -6.46 6.78 -8.74
C ILE A 28 -7.20 5.92 -7.71
N ALA A 29 -6.57 4.86 -7.18
CA ALA A 29 -7.21 3.99 -6.19
C ALA A 29 -7.59 4.78 -4.92
N MET A 30 -6.72 5.65 -4.43
CA MET A 30 -7.00 6.48 -3.26
C MET A 30 -8.15 7.47 -3.49
N THR A 31 -8.27 8.07 -4.67
CA THR A 31 -9.38 8.99 -4.96
C THR A 31 -10.70 8.26 -5.21
N LEU A 32 -10.68 7.06 -5.81
CA LEU A 32 -11.88 6.25 -6.01
C LEU A 32 -12.53 5.79 -4.69
N LEU A 33 -11.78 5.72 -3.59
CA LEU A 33 -12.35 5.37 -2.28
C LEU A 33 -13.50 6.29 -1.86
N VAL A 34 -13.47 7.57 -2.25
CA VAL A 34 -14.54 8.53 -1.88
C VAL A 34 -15.88 8.16 -2.49
N LEU A 35 -15.88 7.43 -3.62
CA LEU A 35 -17.10 6.98 -4.28
C LEU A 35 -17.83 5.88 -3.50
N GLY A 36 -17.19 5.28 -2.50
CA GLY A 36 -17.84 4.34 -1.58
C GLY A 36 -18.70 5.03 -0.52
N ILE A 37 -18.73 6.37 -0.47
CA ILE A 37 -19.61 7.13 0.43
C ILE A 37 -20.89 7.48 -0.33
N ASP A 38 -22.03 7.05 0.20
CA ASP A 38 -23.33 7.30 -0.44
C ASP A 38 -23.67 8.78 -0.46
N LEU A 39 -24.33 9.24 -1.52
CA LEU A 39 -24.95 10.56 -1.53
C LEU A 39 -26.35 10.47 -0.92
N PRO A 40 -26.76 11.44 -0.09
CA PRO A 40 -28.14 11.54 0.37
C PRO A 40 -29.12 11.55 -0.81
N GLU A 41 -30.17 10.73 -0.76
CA GLU A 41 -31.18 10.71 -1.81
C GLU A 41 -31.89 12.07 -1.92
N LYS A 42 -31.95 12.62 -3.14
CA LYS A 42 -32.52 13.94 -3.44
C LYS A 42 -34.02 14.07 -3.10
N ASN A 43 -34.72 12.95 -2.89
CA ASN A 43 -36.17 12.89 -2.68
C ASN A 43 -36.57 12.92 -1.20
N GLN A 44 -35.63 12.85 -0.26
CA GLN A 44 -35.94 13.16 1.14
C GLN A 44 -36.05 14.68 1.23
N SER A 45 -37.24 15.20 1.51
CA SER A 45 -37.45 16.63 1.79
C SER A 45 -36.55 17.05 2.95
N LEU A 46 -35.34 17.49 2.64
CA LEU A 46 -34.39 18.03 3.59
C LEU A 46 -34.89 19.42 4.00
N SER A 47 -35.91 19.47 4.86
CA SER A 47 -36.13 20.68 5.66
C SER A 47 -34.82 20.97 6.41
N GLY A 48 -34.48 22.24 6.64
CA GLY A 48 -33.11 22.66 7.03
C GLY A 48 -32.48 22.02 8.28
N LEU A 49 -33.19 21.14 8.98
CA LEU A 49 -32.72 20.29 10.08
C LEU A 49 -32.39 18.84 9.66
N ALA A 50 -32.51 18.40 8.41
CA ALA A 50 -32.35 16.98 8.06
C ALA A 50 -30.94 16.58 7.56
N LEU A 51 -30.14 17.52 7.03
CA LEU A 51 -28.85 17.18 6.42
C LEU A 51 -27.80 16.73 7.45
N HIS A 52 -27.79 17.37 8.62
CA HIS A 52 -26.82 17.04 9.67
C HIS A 52 -27.02 15.62 10.22
N GLU A 53 -28.28 15.17 10.37
CA GLU A 53 -28.60 13.80 10.80
C GLU A 53 -28.16 12.76 9.77
N VAL A 54 -28.34 13.05 8.48
CA VAL A 54 -27.87 12.16 7.40
C VAL A 54 -26.34 12.04 7.42
N LEU A 55 -25.62 13.16 7.56
CA LEU A 55 -24.16 13.15 7.66
C LEU A 55 -23.66 12.39 8.90
N LEU A 56 -24.35 12.54 10.04
CA LEU A 56 -24.04 11.77 11.25
C LEU A 56 -24.26 10.26 11.06
N LYS A 57 -25.29 9.85 10.31
CA LYS A 57 -25.50 8.43 9.97
C LYS A 57 -24.42 7.87 9.04
N GLN A 58 -23.79 8.72 8.23
CA GLN A 58 -22.71 8.33 7.31
C GLN A 58 -21.32 8.33 7.95
N ILE A 59 -21.18 8.67 9.25
CA ILE A 59 -19.87 8.77 9.90
C ILE A 59 -19.03 7.49 9.76
N ASN A 60 -19.66 6.31 9.80
CA ASN A 60 -18.98 5.03 9.61
C ASN A 60 -18.44 4.86 8.18
N GLN A 61 -19.14 5.40 7.18
CA GLN A 61 -18.68 5.40 5.80
C GLN A 61 -17.44 6.29 5.64
N PHE A 62 -17.46 7.48 6.25
CA PHE A 62 -16.30 8.36 6.29
C PHE A 62 -15.11 7.72 7.03
N LEU A 63 -15.34 7.02 8.15
CA LEU A 63 -14.28 6.33 8.88
C LEU A 63 -13.66 5.19 8.05
N THR A 64 -14.48 4.40 7.35
CA THR A 64 -14.02 3.33 6.45
C THR A 64 -13.21 3.91 5.30
N PHE A 65 -13.70 5.00 4.68
CA PHE A 65 -12.97 5.74 3.66
C PHE A 65 -11.59 6.21 4.15
N VAL A 66 -11.53 6.91 5.30
CA VAL A 66 -10.28 7.43 5.87
C VAL A 66 -9.33 6.29 6.21
N LEU A 67 -9.82 5.21 6.82
CA LEU A 67 -9.00 4.04 7.18
C LEU A 67 -8.39 3.40 5.92
N SER A 68 -9.20 3.13 4.89
CA SER A 68 -8.73 2.56 3.62
C SER A 68 -7.73 3.48 2.91
N PHE A 69 -7.94 4.80 2.95
CA PHE A 69 -7.02 5.77 2.38
C PHE A 69 -5.65 5.72 3.09
N ILE A 70 -5.65 5.71 4.43
CA ILE A 70 -4.43 5.61 5.25
C ILE A 70 -3.71 4.28 5.00
N ILE A 71 -4.44 3.18 4.84
CA ILE A 71 -3.87 1.88 4.51
C ILE A 71 -3.17 1.93 3.16
N LEU A 72 -3.84 2.40 2.10
CA LEU A 72 -3.23 2.56 0.77
C LEU A 72 -2.02 3.48 0.80
N ALA A 73 -2.11 4.62 1.49
CA ALA A 73 -0.99 5.54 1.65
C ALA A 73 0.20 4.87 2.36
N SER A 74 -0.05 4.02 3.37
CA SER A 74 1.01 3.27 4.06
C SER A 74 1.70 2.27 3.14
N PHE A 75 0.93 1.55 2.31
CA PHE A 75 1.48 0.65 1.29
C PHE A 75 2.27 1.40 0.23
N TRP A 76 1.78 2.56 -0.23
CA TRP A 76 2.49 3.43 -1.15
C TRP A 76 3.83 3.92 -0.56
N ILE A 77 3.83 4.40 0.69
CA ILE A 77 5.06 4.82 1.38
C ILE A 77 6.06 3.65 1.50
N MET A 78 5.59 2.47 1.90
CA MET A 78 6.45 1.28 1.98
C MET A 78 7.03 0.93 0.60
N GLY A 79 6.23 0.93 -0.45
CA GLY A 79 6.67 0.67 -1.81
C GLY A 79 7.71 1.69 -2.29
N HIS A 80 7.46 2.97 -2.04
CA HIS A 80 8.41 4.04 -2.34
C HIS A 80 9.74 3.85 -1.61
N GLN A 81 9.71 3.50 -0.32
CA GLN A 81 10.92 3.18 0.45
C GLN A 81 11.69 2.00 -0.15
N GLN A 82 11.01 0.96 -0.65
CA GLN A 82 11.70 -0.15 -1.33
C GLN A 82 12.34 0.30 -2.65
N ASN A 83 11.61 1.06 -3.46
CA ASN A 83 12.03 1.48 -4.79
C ASN A 83 13.28 2.37 -4.77
N VAL A 84 13.46 3.20 -3.75
CA VAL A 84 14.68 4.03 -3.57
C VAL A 84 15.96 3.19 -3.53
N HIS A 85 15.88 1.92 -3.10
CA HIS A 85 17.02 1.01 -3.07
C HIS A 85 17.25 0.27 -4.41
N PHE A 86 16.29 0.28 -5.32
CA PHE A 86 16.41 -0.41 -6.60
C PHE A 86 17.21 0.44 -7.60
N LYS A 87 18.13 -0.21 -8.31
CA LYS A 87 19.03 0.42 -9.31
C LYS A 87 18.82 -0.11 -10.71
N ARG A 88 18.23 -1.30 -10.80
CA ARG A 88 17.91 -1.99 -12.05
C ARG A 88 16.60 -2.73 -11.89
N THR A 89 16.01 -3.12 -13.00
CA THR A 89 14.76 -3.87 -13.06
C THR A 89 14.89 -5.00 -14.07
N ASP A 90 14.06 -6.02 -13.92
CA ASP A 90 13.97 -7.11 -14.88
C ASP A 90 12.50 -7.50 -15.12
N LYS A 91 12.28 -8.45 -16.02
CA LYS A 91 10.93 -8.89 -16.40
C LYS A 91 10.13 -9.44 -15.22
N LEU A 92 10.75 -10.14 -14.28
CA LEU A 92 10.04 -10.73 -13.16
C LEU A 92 9.64 -9.63 -12.16
N HIS A 93 10.55 -8.69 -11.87
CA HIS A 93 10.26 -7.51 -11.07
C HIS A 93 9.07 -6.71 -11.63
N LEU A 94 9.04 -6.51 -12.94
CA LEU A 94 7.92 -5.85 -13.64
C LEU A 94 6.59 -6.57 -13.40
N TRP A 95 6.54 -7.90 -13.56
CA TRP A 95 5.32 -8.67 -13.33
C TRP A 95 4.88 -8.69 -11.86
N ILE A 96 5.82 -8.72 -10.91
CA ILE A 96 5.50 -8.59 -9.49
C ILE A 96 4.83 -7.24 -9.23
N ASN A 97 5.40 -6.15 -9.78
CA ASN A 97 4.83 -4.82 -9.64
C ASN A 97 3.43 -4.72 -10.28
N ILE A 98 3.23 -5.23 -11.50
CA ILE A 98 1.90 -5.30 -12.14
C ILE A 98 0.90 -6.05 -11.26
N LEU A 99 1.30 -7.17 -10.65
CA LEU A 99 0.43 -7.96 -9.79
C LEU A 99 0.08 -7.21 -8.50
N ILE A 100 1.03 -6.48 -7.89
CA ILE A 100 0.74 -5.57 -6.76
C ILE A 100 -0.32 -4.54 -7.17
N LEU A 101 -0.14 -3.91 -8.33
CA LEU A 101 -1.03 -2.87 -8.82
C LEU A 101 -2.44 -3.39 -9.12
N LEU A 102 -2.58 -4.63 -9.59
CA LEU A 102 -3.87 -5.30 -9.75
C LEU A 102 -4.66 -5.33 -8.43
N PHE A 103 -4.02 -5.75 -7.34
CA PHE A 103 -4.67 -5.83 -6.02
C PHE A 103 -4.90 -4.45 -5.40
N VAL A 104 -4.05 -3.45 -5.69
CA VAL A 104 -4.29 -2.04 -5.34
C VAL A 104 -5.54 -1.49 -6.05
N CYS A 105 -5.74 -1.80 -7.33
CA CYS A 105 -6.95 -1.42 -8.06
C CYS A 105 -8.22 -2.07 -7.49
N LEU A 106 -8.12 -3.20 -6.80
CA LEU A 106 -9.26 -3.90 -6.18
C LEU A 106 -9.69 -3.25 -4.84
N VAL A 107 -8.84 -2.42 -4.24
CA VAL A 107 -9.09 -1.84 -2.91
C VAL A 107 -10.37 -1.02 -2.83
N PRO A 108 -10.67 -0.09 -3.77
CA PRO A 108 -11.89 0.70 -3.72
C PRO A 108 -13.15 -0.16 -3.67
N TYR A 109 -13.20 -1.21 -4.48
CA TYR A 109 -14.30 -2.18 -4.47
C TYR A 109 -14.42 -2.90 -3.12
N SER A 110 -13.32 -3.49 -2.64
CA SER A 110 -13.34 -4.22 -1.37
C SER A 110 -13.65 -3.33 -0.15
N SER A 111 -13.25 -2.06 -0.20
CA SER A 111 -13.58 -1.07 0.84
C SER A 111 -15.05 -0.69 0.82
N SER A 112 -15.66 -0.54 -0.37
CA SER A 112 -17.09 -0.30 -0.50
C SER A 112 -17.90 -1.50 0.02
N LEU A 113 -17.44 -2.72 -0.25
CA LEU A 113 -18.07 -3.93 0.28
C LEU A 113 -18.07 -3.95 1.82
N VAL A 114 -16.97 -3.55 2.46
CA VAL A 114 -16.91 -3.41 3.93
C VAL A 114 -17.82 -2.28 4.41
N ASN A 115 -18.00 -1.22 3.62
CA ASN A 115 -18.89 -0.13 4.00
C ASN A 115 -20.36 -0.61 4.10
N ASP A 116 -20.82 -1.35 3.09
CA ASP A 116 -22.19 -1.86 3.02
C ASP A 116 -22.44 -3.00 4.02
N PHE A 117 -21.40 -3.81 4.29
CA PHE A 117 -21.49 -5.02 5.11
C PHE A 117 -20.47 -5.03 6.27
N SER A 118 -20.37 -3.92 7.00
CA SER A 118 -19.31 -3.69 8.01
C SER A 118 -19.19 -4.75 9.11
N SER A 119 -20.30 -5.39 9.48
CA SER A 119 -20.31 -6.47 10.49
C SER A 119 -20.26 -7.88 9.90
N ASP A 120 -20.28 -8.01 8.57
CA ASP A 120 -20.20 -9.29 7.89
C ASP A 120 -18.75 -9.77 7.81
N TRP A 121 -18.50 -10.99 8.25
CA TRP A 121 -17.16 -11.57 8.28
C TRP A 121 -16.60 -11.81 6.88
N MET A 122 -17.44 -12.13 5.89
CA MET A 122 -17.00 -12.40 4.51
C MET A 122 -16.53 -11.12 3.82
N ALA A 123 -17.26 -10.01 3.99
CA ALA A 123 -16.85 -8.71 3.46
C ALA A 123 -15.49 -8.26 4.03
N ASN A 124 -15.33 -8.36 5.35
CA ASN A 124 -14.08 -8.03 6.03
C ASN A 124 -12.94 -9.01 5.67
N LEU A 125 -13.23 -10.31 5.54
CA LEU A 125 -12.26 -11.31 5.12
C LEU A 125 -11.75 -11.02 3.70
N PHE A 126 -12.64 -10.64 2.78
CA PHE A 126 -12.28 -10.30 1.42
C PHE A 126 -11.34 -9.08 1.36
N PHE A 127 -11.69 -7.99 2.06
CA PHE A 127 -10.84 -6.81 2.15
C PHE A 127 -9.47 -7.11 2.78
N ASN A 128 -9.44 -7.79 3.93
CA ASN A 128 -8.20 -8.08 4.63
C ASN A 128 -7.32 -9.10 3.89
N SER A 129 -7.93 -10.05 3.16
CA SER A 129 -7.18 -10.99 2.31
C SER A 129 -6.57 -10.30 1.10
N ASN A 130 -7.25 -9.30 0.52
CA ASN A 130 -6.69 -8.43 -0.50
C ASN A 130 -5.44 -7.71 0.05
N MET A 131 -5.55 -7.08 1.22
CA MET A 131 -4.42 -6.38 1.86
C MET A 131 -3.26 -7.30 2.23
N PHE A 132 -3.56 -8.50 2.73
CA PHE A 132 -2.57 -9.55 2.95
C PHE A 132 -1.83 -9.92 1.66
N THR A 133 -2.55 -10.05 0.55
CA THR A 133 -1.94 -10.38 -0.74
C THR A 133 -0.99 -9.27 -1.21
N VAL A 134 -1.39 -8.00 -1.06
CA VAL A 134 -0.52 -6.86 -1.33
C VAL A 134 0.75 -6.90 -0.46
N ALA A 135 0.61 -7.13 0.85
CA ALA A 135 1.75 -7.23 1.77
C ALA A 135 2.68 -8.41 1.44
N LEU A 136 2.12 -9.56 1.07
CA LEU A 136 2.87 -10.74 0.66
C LEU A 136 3.67 -10.47 -0.62
N LEU A 137 3.07 -9.81 -1.60
CA LEU A 137 3.73 -9.46 -2.85
C LEU A 137 4.86 -8.45 -2.64
N TYR A 138 4.67 -7.43 -1.80
CA TYR A 138 5.75 -6.51 -1.42
C TYR A 138 6.88 -7.21 -0.64
N ARG A 139 6.54 -8.18 0.21
CA ARG A 139 7.53 -9.00 0.92
C ARG A 139 8.34 -9.84 -0.07
N PHE A 140 7.66 -10.48 -1.02
CA PHE A 140 8.29 -11.26 -2.09
C PHE A 140 9.17 -10.37 -2.97
N ASN A 141 8.70 -9.19 -3.35
CA ASN A 141 9.43 -8.20 -4.13
C ASN A 141 10.75 -7.82 -3.44
N TRP A 142 10.69 -7.54 -2.14
CA TRP A 142 11.88 -7.21 -1.35
C TRP A 142 12.89 -8.36 -1.29
N ILE A 143 12.44 -9.59 -1.01
CA ILE A 143 13.32 -10.78 -0.99
C ILE A 143 13.96 -10.97 -2.35
N TYR A 144 13.17 -10.85 -3.41
CA TYR A 144 13.64 -11.00 -4.78
C TYR A 144 14.74 -10.00 -5.11
N ALA A 145 14.54 -8.73 -4.77
CA ALA A 145 15.47 -7.65 -5.05
C ALA A 145 16.82 -7.81 -4.34
N ILE A 146 16.81 -8.18 -3.06
CA ILE A 146 18.03 -8.29 -2.23
C ILE A 146 18.77 -9.61 -2.43
N LYS A 147 18.09 -10.68 -2.85
CA LYS A 147 18.72 -12.00 -3.04
C LYS A 147 19.82 -11.89 -4.09
N ASN A 148 21.06 -12.14 -3.67
CA ASN A 148 22.27 -12.02 -4.50
C ASN A 148 22.46 -10.61 -5.12
N ASN A 149 21.94 -9.56 -4.46
CA ASN A 149 21.99 -8.17 -4.95
C ASN A 149 21.42 -8.05 -6.37
N ARG A 150 20.30 -8.73 -6.66
CA ARG A 150 19.69 -8.76 -8.00
C ARG A 150 19.33 -7.39 -8.52
N LEU A 151 18.68 -6.56 -7.70
CA LEU A 151 18.19 -5.25 -8.12
C LEU A 151 18.82 -4.08 -7.36
N VAL A 152 19.59 -4.38 -6.31
CA VAL A 152 20.22 -3.39 -5.41
C VAL A 152 21.74 -3.31 -5.64
N ASP A 153 22.36 -2.21 -5.21
CA ASP A 153 23.82 -2.06 -5.23
C ASP A 153 24.48 -2.98 -4.20
N LYS A 154 25.67 -3.50 -4.55
CA LYS A 154 26.44 -4.41 -3.68
C LYS A 154 27.01 -3.70 -2.44
N ASP A 155 27.24 -2.40 -2.56
CA ASP A 155 27.87 -1.57 -1.53
C ASP A 155 26.86 -0.84 -0.63
N ALA A 156 25.57 -1.14 -0.78
CA ALA A 156 24.52 -0.55 0.04
C ALA A 156 24.61 -1.01 1.50
N ASP A 157 24.30 -0.11 2.43
CA ASP A 157 24.38 -0.38 3.86
C ASP A 157 23.42 -1.51 4.27
N SER A 158 23.98 -2.58 4.83
CA SER A 158 23.25 -3.72 5.39
C SER A 158 22.16 -3.30 6.40
N SER A 159 22.33 -2.18 7.09
CA SER A 159 21.35 -1.66 8.06
C SER A 159 20.05 -1.18 7.39
N GLU A 160 20.14 -0.66 6.17
CA GLU A 160 18.99 -0.25 5.36
C GLU A 160 18.21 -1.47 4.87
N PHE A 161 18.91 -2.53 4.45
CA PHE A 161 18.28 -3.79 4.03
C PHE A 161 17.51 -4.49 5.15
N ILE A 162 18.10 -4.54 6.35
CA ILE A 162 17.43 -5.07 7.54
C ILE A 162 16.18 -4.25 7.85
N THR A 163 16.25 -2.93 7.67
CA THR A 163 15.11 -2.03 7.92
C THR A 163 13.96 -2.30 6.97
N GLY A 164 14.19 -2.32 5.66
CA GLY A 164 13.14 -2.63 4.67
C GLY A 164 12.56 -4.04 4.86
N SER A 165 13.39 -5.00 5.26
CA SER A 165 12.94 -6.36 5.60
C SER A 165 12.01 -6.38 6.83
N ARG A 166 12.36 -5.64 7.89
CA ARG A 166 11.53 -5.53 9.10
C ARG A 166 10.20 -4.83 8.83
N ILE A 167 10.20 -3.75 8.04
CA ILE A 167 8.98 -3.01 7.68
C ILE A 167 8.05 -3.92 6.86
N SER A 168 8.54 -4.52 5.77
CA SER A 168 7.72 -5.43 4.95
C SER A 168 7.21 -6.65 5.73
N MET A 169 8.01 -7.18 6.67
CA MET A 169 7.56 -8.24 7.58
C MET A 169 6.44 -7.76 8.51
N ALA A 170 6.54 -6.56 9.07
CA ALA A 170 5.50 -6.01 9.94
C ALA A 170 4.17 -5.82 9.21
N PHE A 171 4.19 -5.31 7.97
CA PHE A 171 3.00 -5.23 7.12
C PHE A 171 2.33 -6.60 6.90
N LEU A 172 3.14 -7.63 6.66
CA LEU A 172 2.65 -8.99 6.47
C LEU A 172 2.00 -9.54 7.75
N ILE A 173 2.67 -9.41 8.90
CA ILE A 173 2.16 -9.89 10.20
C ILE A 173 0.86 -9.18 10.57
N ILE A 174 0.81 -7.85 10.42
CA ILE A 174 -0.38 -7.06 10.70
C ILE A 174 -1.54 -7.46 9.78
N SER A 175 -1.26 -7.78 8.52
CA SER A 175 -2.30 -8.25 7.59
C SER A 175 -2.82 -9.64 7.92
N VAL A 176 -1.95 -10.56 8.35
CA VAL A 176 -2.38 -11.88 8.86
C VAL A 176 -3.27 -11.71 10.08
N LEU A 177 -2.88 -10.83 11.00
CA LEU A 177 -3.70 -10.51 12.17
C LEU A 177 -5.08 -9.97 11.76
N ALA A 178 -5.14 -9.02 10.82
CA ALA A 178 -6.40 -8.47 10.33
C ALA A 178 -7.30 -9.54 9.68
N VAL A 179 -6.72 -10.45 8.88
CA VAL A 179 -7.44 -11.61 8.32
C VAL A 179 -8.01 -12.50 9.42
N VAL A 180 -7.25 -12.83 10.45
CA VAL A 180 -7.73 -13.65 11.58
C VAL A 180 -8.85 -12.93 12.34
N LEU A 181 -8.69 -11.63 12.59
CA LEU A 181 -9.70 -10.82 13.27
C LEU A 181 -10.98 -10.65 12.45
N SER A 182 -10.93 -10.79 11.12
CA SER A 182 -12.13 -10.68 10.27
C SER A 182 -13.21 -11.71 10.60
N VAL A 183 -12.85 -12.86 11.16
CA VAL A 183 -13.80 -13.91 11.56
C VAL A 183 -14.25 -13.77 13.02
N ILE A 184 -13.42 -13.17 13.87
CA ILE A 184 -13.67 -13.08 15.33
C ILE A 184 -14.41 -11.78 15.68
N ILE A 185 -13.96 -10.65 15.12
CA ILE A 185 -14.49 -9.30 15.35
C ILE A 185 -14.48 -8.50 14.04
N PRO A 186 -15.34 -8.85 13.05
CA PRO A 186 -15.29 -8.32 11.69
C PRO A 186 -15.19 -6.80 11.63
N TYR A 187 -16.05 -6.10 12.37
CA TYR A 187 -16.15 -4.63 12.40
C TYR A 187 -14.84 -3.92 12.77
N TYR A 188 -14.00 -4.53 13.62
CA TYR A 188 -12.74 -3.94 14.10
C TYR A 188 -11.50 -4.56 13.45
N SER A 189 -11.68 -5.49 12.51
CA SER A 189 -10.60 -6.32 11.96
C SER A 189 -9.49 -5.53 11.27
N SER A 190 -9.82 -4.38 10.67
CA SER A 190 -8.88 -3.51 9.94
C SER A 190 -8.13 -2.50 10.82
N LEU A 191 -8.51 -2.31 12.08
CA LEU A 191 -7.84 -1.35 12.98
C LEU A 191 -6.34 -1.61 13.23
N PRO A 192 -5.83 -2.85 13.27
CA PRO A 192 -4.40 -3.11 13.43
C PRO A 192 -3.52 -2.40 12.39
N TYR A 193 -4.06 -2.09 11.19
CA TYR A 193 -3.31 -1.36 10.17
C TYR A 193 -2.90 0.05 10.59
N LEU A 194 -3.57 0.67 11.57
CA LEU A 194 -3.18 1.97 12.11
C LEU A 194 -1.77 1.93 12.76
N LEU A 195 -1.32 0.76 13.21
CA LEU A 195 0.03 0.58 13.74
C LEU A 195 1.12 0.80 12.68
N LEU A 196 0.80 0.65 11.39
CA LEU A 196 1.74 0.88 10.29
C LEU A 196 2.24 2.32 10.25
N ILE A 197 1.38 3.29 10.58
CA ILE A 197 1.74 4.71 10.63
C ILE A 197 2.86 4.93 11.64
N VAL A 198 2.74 4.31 12.82
CA VAL A 198 3.75 4.42 13.89
C VAL A 198 5.06 3.76 13.45
N ILE A 199 4.98 2.60 12.81
CA ILE A 199 6.15 1.85 12.33
C ILE A 199 6.91 2.64 11.26
N LEU A 200 6.21 3.22 10.29
CA LEU A 200 6.80 4.01 9.21
C LEU A 200 7.45 5.31 9.72
N ASN A 201 6.86 5.95 10.74
CA ASN A 201 7.36 7.21 11.29
C ASN A 201 8.53 7.07 12.27
N ARG A 202 8.77 5.86 12.81
CA ARG A 202 9.74 5.62 13.89
C ARG A 202 11.20 5.96 13.54
N LYS A 203 11.55 6.13 12.25
CA LYS A 203 12.93 6.37 11.81
C LYS A 203 13.26 7.78 11.29
N ARG A 204 12.27 8.65 11.04
CA ARG A 204 12.56 10.04 10.60
C ARG A 204 13.20 10.89 11.72
N PHE A 205 13.06 10.48 12.98
CA PHE A 205 13.59 11.20 14.15
C PHE A 205 14.98 10.74 14.64
N SER A 206 15.53 9.63 14.16
CA SER A 206 16.81 9.10 14.69
C SER A 206 18.06 9.59 13.95
N GLY A 207 17.93 10.41 12.90
CA GLY A 207 19.03 10.76 11.99
C GLY A 207 19.64 12.15 12.12
N LYS A 208 19.25 12.98 13.10
CA LYS A 208 19.70 14.40 13.18
C LYS A 208 20.41 14.84 14.48
N ILE A 209 20.89 13.92 15.31
CA ILE A 209 21.74 14.29 16.47
C ILE A 209 23.10 13.57 16.38
N LYS A 210 23.92 13.98 15.41
CA LYS A 210 25.38 13.73 15.43
C LYS A 210 26.07 14.65 14.41
N LYS A 211 26.06 15.96 14.67
CA LYS A 211 27.05 16.89 14.09
C LYS A 211 27.12 18.19 14.91
N THR A 212 27.83 18.13 16.05
CA THR A 212 28.61 19.26 16.56
C THR A 212 29.73 18.75 17.47
N ARG A 213 30.80 18.26 16.86
CA ARG A 213 32.15 18.44 17.42
C ARG A 213 32.86 19.37 16.44
N VAL A 214 32.90 20.65 16.80
CA VAL A 214 33.88 21.59 16.27
C VAL A 214 34.90 21.71 17.40
N ILE A 215 36.12 21.33 17.05
CA ILE A 215 37.35 21.60 17.81
C ILE A 215 37.62 23.10 17.68
#